data_AF-A0A223KP55-F1
#
_entry.id   AF-A0A223KP55-F1
#
_cell.length_a   1.000
_cell.length_b   1.000
_cell.length_c   1.000
_cell.angle_alpha   90.00
_cell.angle_beta   90.00
_cell.angle_gamma   90.00
#
_symmetry.space_group_name_H-M   'P 1'
#
loop_
_entity.id
_entity.type
_entity.pdbx_description
1 polymer ?
#
loop_
_entity_poly.entity_id
_entity_poly.type
_entity_poly.pdbx_seq_one_letter_code
_entity_poly.pdbx_strand_id
1 'polypeptide(L)'
;MHPINLVNEENQVTPNYRLDGKEMYFDVYVSPDKEVCVLGKLDTNYLVWCSITTVFDAKKNASLFDFIIDNKCSFVSNEHQVLGKQYNEVKNWHVFRISKKLYNGELRYYSNASSLSFSTGTAFASEIQVFYQQEKAKSEFRIMNKKYVAILKEYKKTLDNNNDEMYYLTVKPLIDVIRSESYLKLCQEAKVRALYLELSARCDTLYNRYMTAVR
;
A
#
# COMPACT_ATOMS: atom_id res chain seq x y z
N MET A 1 -22.83 10.40 6.19
CA MET A 1 -21.55 10.26 5.46
C MET A 1 -20.47 10.99 6.26
N HIS A 2 -19.33 10.35 6.56
CA HIS A 2 -18.29 11.02 7.35
C HIS A 2 -17.58 12.08 6.49
N PRO A 3 -17.29 13.29 7.00
CA PRO A 3 -16.75 14.42 6.21
C PRO A 3 -15.37 14.20 5.58
N ILE A 4 -14.70 13.09 5.86
CA ILE A 4 -13.35 12.78 5.35
C ILE A 4 -13.35 11.62 4.35
N ASN A 5 -14.50 10.97 4.14
CA ASN A 5 -14.61 9.93 3.12
C ASN A 5 -14.68 10.61 1.75
N LEU A 6 -13.70 10.33 0.91
CA LEU A 6 -13.60 10.83 -0.45
C LEU A 6 -14.51 10.07 -1.42
N VAL A 7 -14.98 8.87 -1.07
CA VAL A 7 -15.95 8.11 -1.88
C VAL A 7 -17.30 8.78 -1.77
N ASN A 8 -17.86 9.31 -2.85
CA ASN A 8 -19.10 10.08 -2.88
C ASN A 8 -19.93 9.84 -4.16
N GLU A 9 -21.05 10.55 -4.30
CA GLU A 9 -21.97 10.41 -5.43
C GLU A 9 -21.31 10.76 -6.78
N GLU A 10 -20.34 11.67 -6.82
CA GLU A 10 -19.66 12.10 -8.05
C GLU A 10 -18.66 11.06 -8.57
N ASN A 11 -18.08 10.25 -7.68
CA ASN A 11 -17.09 9.22 -8.01
C ASN A 11 -17.56 7.80 -7.73
N GLN A 12 -18.87 7.60 -7.55
CA GLN A 12 -19.44 6.26 -7.38
C GLN A 12 -19.40 5.48 -8.70
N VAL A 13 -19.31 4.15 -8.58
CA VAL A 13 -19.47 3.21 -9.68
C VAL A 13 -20.56 2.21 -9.38
N THR A 14 -21.20 1.72 -10.44
CA THR A 14 -22.04 0.52 -10.36
C THR A 14 -21.16 -0.71 -10.52
N PRO A 15 -21.12 -1.63 -9.52
CA PRO A 15 -20.40 -2.88 -9.65
C PRO A 15 -20.95 -3.74 -10.81
N ASN A 16 -20.06 -4.38 -11.57
CA ASN A 16 -20.46 -5.29 -12.65
C ASN A 16 -20.73 -6.74 -12.15
N TYR A 17 -20.54 -6.98 -10.86
CA TYR A 17 -20.89 -8.22 -10.16
C TYR A 17 -21.37 -7.93 -8.74
N ARG A 18 -22.04 -8.91 -8.11
CA ARG A 18 -22.52 -8.78 -6.74
C ARG A 18 -21.37 -8.71 -5.74
N LEU A 19 -21.45 -7.78 -4.80
CA LEU A 19 -20.48 -7.59 -3.72
C LEU A 19 -20.94 -8.20 -2.39
N ASP A 20 -22.04 -8.95 -2.42
CA ASP A 20 -22.65 -9.54 -1.23
C ASP A 20 -21.67 -10.49 -0.52
N GLY A 21 -21.56 -10.37 0.80
CA GLY A 21 -20.72 -11.24 1.62
C GLY A 21 -19.22 -10.98 1.56
N LYS A 22 -18.75 -9.96 0.82
CA LYS A 22 -17.33 -9.59 0.84
C LYS A 22 -16.98 -8.90 2.15
N GLU A 23 -15.98 -9.44 2.84
CA GLU A 23 -15.42 -8.79 4.02
C GLU A 23 -14.47 -7.67 3.60
N MET A 24 -14.66 -6.51 4.23
CA MET A 24 -13.80 -5.36 4.01
C MET A 24 -12.40 -5.60 4.60
N TYR A 25 -11.38 -5.18 3.86
CA TYR A 25 -10.01 -5.05 4.34
C TYR A 25 -9.52 -3.62 4.06
N PHE A 26 -8.42 -3.23 4.69
CA PHE A 26 -7.81 -1.92 4.47
C PHE A 26 -6.45 -2.06 3.82
N ASP A 27 -6.23 -1.33 2.74
CA ASP A 27 -4.88 -1.00 2.28
C ASP A 27 -4.54 0.39 2.83
N VAL A 28 -3.47 0.47 3.63
CA VAL A 28 -3.03 1.71 4.27
C VAL A 28 -1.70 2.14 3.67
N TYR A 29 -1.73 3.22 2.91
CA TYR A 29 -0.58 3.81 2.24
C TYR A 29 0.00 4.92 3.11
N VAL A 30 1.31 4.95 3.27
CA VAL A 30 2.05 5.96 4.04
C VAL A 30 3.12 6.61 3.18
N SER A 31 3.13 7.95 3.16
CA SER A 31 4.04 8.76 2.37
C SER A 31 5.33 9.07 3.15
N PRO A 32 6.46 9.38 2.46
CA PRO A 32 7.67 9.88 3.14
C PRO A 32 7.40 11.16 3.95
N ASP A 33 6.43 11.96 3.51
CA ASP A 33 6.00 13.24 4.10
C ASP A 33 4.94 13.08 5.21
N LYS A 34 4.75 11.84 5.70
CA LYS A 34 3.88 11.48 6.82
C LYS A 34 2.38 11.60 6.51
N GLU A 35 2.01 11.60 5.25
CA GLU A 35 0.60 11.46 4.86
C GLU A 35 0.19 9.98 4.92
N VAL A 36 -1.10 9.77 5.16
CA VAL A 36 -1.71 8.43 5.23
C VAL A 36 -2.93 8.43 4.32
N CYS A 37 -3.00 7.46 3.41
CA CYS A 37 -4.22 7.18 2.65
C CYS A 37 -4.76 5.82 3.08
N VAL A 38 -5.98 5.81 3.61
CA VAL A 38 -6.69 4.58 4.02
C VAL A 38 -7.72 4.25 2.97
N LEU A 39 -7.61 3.07 2.36
CA LEU A 39 -8.61 2.52 1.44
C LEU A 39 -9.35 1.36 2.11
N GLY A 40 -10.65 1.49 2.35
CA GLY A 40 -11.51 0.39 2.79
C GLY A 40 -12.05 -0.35 1.57
N LYS A 41 -11.43 -1.49 1.25
CA LYS A 41 -11.63 -2.26 0.02
C LYS A 41 -12.50 -3.48 0.26
N LEU A 42 -13.36 -3.79 -0.71
CA LEU A 42 -14.16 -5.02 -0.72
C LEU A 42 -13.45 -6.13 -1.52
N ASP A 43 -12.71 -5.75 -2.56
CA ASP A 43 -11.88 -6.64 -3.38
C ASP A 43 -10.80 -5.85 -4.12
N THR A 44 -10.25 -6.36 -5.22
CA THR A 44 -9.22 -5.69 -6.01
C THR A 44 -9.74 -4.48 -6.79
N ASN A 45 -11.03 -4.44 -7.11
CA ASN A 45 -11.66 -3.50 -8.03
C ASN A 45 -12.50 -2.44 -7.31
N TYR A 46 -13.10 -2.82 -6.19
CA TYR A 46 -14.09 -2.01 -5.49
C TYR A 46 -13.68 -1.66 -4.07
N LEU A 47 -13.98 -0.41 -3.71
CA LEU A 47 -13.78 0.15 -2.37
C LEU A 47 -15.00 0.96 -1.96
N VAL A 48 -15.17 1.14 -0.65
CA VAL A 48 -16.27 1.89 -0.04
C VAL A 48 -15.78 3.05 0.82
N TRP A 49 -14.47 3.10 1.05
CA TRP A 49 -13.83 4.16 1.82
C TRP A 49 -12.51 4.57 1.19
N CYS A 50 -12.28 5.88 1.16
CA CYS A 50 -11.00 6.48 0.88
C CYS A 50 -10.85 7.75 1.72
N SER A 51 -9.72 7.95 2.37
CA SER A 51 -9.47 9.15 3.16
C SER A 51 -7.99 9.42 3.27
N ILE A 52 -7.62 10.70 3.31
CA ILE A 52 -6.24 11.14 3.45
C ILE A 52 -6.09 11.96 4.73
N THR A 53 -5.12 11.56 5.56
CA THR A 53 -4.79 12.15 6.86
C THR A 53 -3.28 12.20 7.04
N THR A 54 -2.79 12.37 8.27
CA THR A 54 -1.36 12.29 8.60
C THR A 54 -1.10 11.17 9.60
N VAL A 55 0.12 10.62 9.59
CA VAL A 55 0.56 9.52 10.45
C VAL A 55 0.35 9.86 11.93
N PHE A 56 0.64 11.10 12.30
CA PHE A 56 0.66 11.55 13.70
C PHE A 56 -0.67 12.15 14.18
N ASP A 57 -1.70 12.23 13.32
CA ASP A 57 -3.05 12.59 13.75
C ASP A 57 -3.79 11.38 14.32
N ALA A 58 -3.32 10.88 15.47
CA ALA A 58 -3.82 9.68 16.12
C ALA A 58 -5.33 9.75 16.39
N LYS A 59 -5.82 10.92 16.80
CA LYS A 59 -7.22 11.14 17.14
C LYS A 59 -8.11 11.03 15.92
N LYS A 60 -7.75 11.68 14.81
CA LYS A 60 -8.51 11.61 13.56
C LYS A 60 -8.48 10.20 13.00
N ASN A 61 -7.30 9.56 12.96
CA ASN A 61 -7.15 8.18 12.49
C ASN A 61 -7.98 7.21 13.33
N ALA A 62 -8.00 7.35 14.66
CA ALA A 62 -8.81 6.51 15.52
C ALA A 62 -10.30 6.68 15.24
N SER A 63 -10.80 7.93 15.22
CA SER A 63 -12.21 8.21 14.95
C SER A 63 -12.68 7.69 13.58
N LEU A 64 -11.78 7.71 12.60
CA LEU A 64 -12.01 7.19 11.26
C LEU A 64 -12.24 5.67 11.30
N PHE A 65 -11.36 4.92 11.96
CA PHE A 65 -11.51 3.47 12.01
C PHE A 65 -12.72 3.05 12.84
N ASP A 66 -12.97 3.70 13.98
CA ASP A 66 -14.18 3.48 14.77
C ASP A 66 -15.43 3.69 13.90
N PHE A 67 -15.47 4.78 13.13
CA PHE A 67 -16.58 5.04 12.21
C PHE A 67 -16.71 3.94 11.15
N ILE A 68 -15.64 3.55 10.46
CA ILE A 68 -15.71 2.59 9.36
C ILE A 68 -16.13 1.19 9.85
N ILE A 69 -15.69 0.79 11.05
CA ILE A 69 -16.01 -0.53 11.61
C ILE A 69 -17.49 -0.63 11.97
N ASP A 70 -18.06 0.45 12.52
CA ASP A 70 -19.43 0.45 13.03
C ASP A 70 -20.48 0.83 11.97
N ASN A 71 -20.07 1.41 10.84
CA ASN A 71 -20.98 1.96 9.84
C ASN A 71 -20.90 1.24 8.50
N LYS A 72 -22.07 1.03 7.89
CA LYS A 72 -22.17 0.62 6.49
C LYS A 72 -21.92 1.82 5.59
N CYS A 73 -20.95 1.70 4.70
CA CYS A 73 -20.70 2.70 3.66
C CYS A 73 -21.67 2.50 2.49
N SER A 74 -22.27 3.61 2.02
CA SER A 74 -23.38 3.58 1.05
C SER A 74 -22.94 3.58 -0.40
N PHE A 75 -21.78 4.18 -0.68
CA PHE A 75 -21.24 4.33 -2.03
C PHE A 75 -20.09 3.35 -2.26
N VAL A 76 -20.00 2.87 -3.50
CA VAL A 76 -18.91 2.04 -3.98
C VAL A 76 -18.16 2.81 -5.07
N SER A 77 -16.85 2.79 -5.05
CA SER A 77 -15.98 3.38 -6.08
C SER A 77 -14.83 2.43 -6.42
N ASN A 78 -13.89 2.87 -7.25
CA ASN A 78 -12.61 2.23 -7.49
C ASN A 78 -11.46 3.21 -7.21
N GLU A 79 -10.25 2.69 -7.05
CA GLU A 79 -9.09 3.51 -6.65
C GLU A 79 -8.83 4.68 -7.61
N HIS A 80 -8.94 4.46 -8.92
CA HIS A 80 -8.66 5.48 -9.93
C HIS A 80 -9.66 6.64 -9.87
N GLN A 81 -10.95 6.33 -9.73
CA GLN A 81 -11.99 7.36 -9.64
C GLN A 81 -11.92 8.16 -8.34
N VAL A 82 -11.73 7.50 -7.20
CA VAL A 82 -11.75 8.20 -5.91
C VAL A 82 -10.48 9.03 -5.67
N LEU A 83 -9.31 8.54 -6.10
CA LEU A 83 -8.04 9.25 -5.90
C LEU A 83 -7.79 10.30 -7.00
N GLY A 84 -8.39 10.13 -8.18
CA GLY A 84 -8.25 11.05 -9.30
C GLY A 84 -6.79 11.41 -9.58
N LYS A 85 -6.46 12.70 -9.50
CA LYS A 85 -5.10 13.22 -9.76
C LYS A 85 -4.04 12.68 -8.80
N GLN A 86 -4.43 12.27 -7.59
CA GLN A 86 -3.51 11.76 -6.57
C GLN A 86 -3.22 10.26 -6.72
N TYR A 87 -3.89 9.57 -7.66
CA TYR A 87 -3.77 8.13 -7.85
C TYR A 87 -2.30 7.69 -7.98
N ASN A 88 -1.57 8.24 -8.95
CA ASN A 88 -0.18 7.84 -9.21
C ASN A 88 0.74 8.10 -8.03
N GLU A 89 0.51 9.19 -7.30
CA GLU A 89 1.29 9.54 -6.12
C GLU A 89 1.06 8.53 -4.99
N VAL A 90 -0.20 8.28 -4.63
CA VAL A 90 -0.57 7.35 -3.55
C VAL A 90 -0.10 5.93 -3.88
N LYS A 91 -0.17 5.47 -5.13
CA LYS A 91 0.33 4.13 -5.50
C LYS A 91 1.85 3.98 -5.33
N ASN A 92 2.60 5.08 -5.32
CA ASN A 92 4.03 5.08 -5.05
C ASN A 92 4.37 5.10 -3.55
N TRP A 93 3.40 5.32 -2.67
CA TRP A 93 3.60 5.26 -1.21
C TRP A 93 3.84 3.82 -0.74
N HIS A 94 4.39 3.69 0.48
CA HIS A 94 4.59 2.39 1.11
C HIS A 94 3.26 1.90 1.68
N VAL A 95 2.95 0.62 1.53
CA VAL A 95 1.61 0.10 1.85
C VAL A 95 1.71 -1.12 2.74
N PHE A 96 0.80 -1.20 3.70
CA PHE A 96 0.53 -2.41 4.46
C PHE A 96 -0.98 -2.69 4.45
N ARG A 97 -1.33 -3.94 4.72
CA ARG A 97 -2.70 -4.42 4.68
C ARG A 97 -3.16 -4.79 6.05
N ILE A 98 -4.38 -4.37 6.35
CA ILE A 98 -5.14 -4.78 7.51
C ILE A 98 -6.34 -5.60 7.05
N SER A 99 -6.49 -6.81 7.57
CA SER A 99 -7.59 -7.72 7.20
C SER A 99 -8.25 -8.30 8.44
N LYS A 100 -9.55 -8.55 8.34
CA LYS A 100 -10.30 -9.28 9.35
C LYS A 100 -9.98 -10.77 9.27
N LYS A 101 -9.77 -11.42 10.41
CA LYS A 101 -9.56 -12.87 10.51
C LYS A 101 -10.32 -13.40 11.73
N LEU A 102 -10.85 -14.61 11.60
CA LEU A 102 -11.44 -15.33 12.73
C LEU A 102 -10.32 -15.91 13.59
N TYR A 103 -10.29 -15.55 14.88
CA TYR A 103 -9.34 -16.06 15.86
C TYR A 103 -10.07 -16.40 17.15
N ASN A 104 -9.97 -17.66 17.59
CA ASN A 104 -10.68 -18.18 18.77
C ASN A 104 -12.20 -17.87 18.78
N GLY A 105 -12.85 -17.92 17.62
CA GLY A 105 -14.29 -17.65 17.48
C GLY A 105 -14.67 -16.17 17.43
N GLU A 106 -13.71 -15.25 17.60
CA GLU A 106 -13.92 -13.81 17.48
C GLU A 106 -13.30 -13.28 16.18
N LEU A 107 -14.02 -12.38 15.51
CA LEU A 107 -13.43 -11.69 14.37
C LEU A 107 -12.58 -10.51 14.85
N ARG A 108 -11.30 -10.50 14.48
CA ARG A 108 -10.35 -9.44 14.82
C ARG A 108 -9.61 -8.96 13.58
N TYR A 109 -9.14 -7.72 13.61
CA TYR A 109 -8.31 -7.19 12.53
C TYR A 109 -6.83 -7.44 12.80
N TYR A 110 -6.09 -7.73 11.74
CA TYR A 110 -4.67 -8.01 11.77
C TYR A 110 -3.97 -7.27 10.65
N SER A 111 -2.85 -6.66 10.99
CA SER A 111 -1.91 -6.07 10.05
C SER A 111 -0.98 -7.16 9.53
N ASN A 112 -0.47 -7.03 8.31
CA ASN A 112 0.66 -7.85 7.85
C ASN A 112 2.01 -7.30 8.34
N ALA A 113 2.03 -6.13 9.01
CA ALA A 113 3.24 -5.55 9.57
C ALA A 113 3.52 -5.98 11.02
N SER A 114 2.50 -6.40 11.77
CA SER A 114 2.64 -6.83 13.16
C SER A 114 1.80 -8.08 13.45
N SER A 115 2.16 -8.82 14.51
CA SER A 115 1.38 -9.97 14.99
C SER A 115 0.21 -9.57 15.89
N LEU A 116 -0.07 -8.27 16.03
CA LEU A 116 -1.09 -7.77 16.94
C LEU A 116 -2.47 -7.85 16.29
N SER A 117 -3.45 -8.27 17.10
CA SER A 117 -4.87 -8.18 16.75
C SER A 117 -5.44 -6.88 17.31
N PHE A 118 -6.32 -6.22 16.57
CA PHE A 118 -6.93 -4.97 16.99
C PHE A 118 -8.43 -4.93 16.65
N SER A 119 -9.17 -4.15 17.45
CA SER A 119 -10.62 -4.00 17.38
C SER A 119 -11.11 -2.57 17.62
N THR A 120 -10.21 -1.64 17.98
CA THR A 120 -10.53 -0.25 18.29
C THR A 120 -9.73 0.69 17.42
N GLY A 121 -10.29 1.81 17.01
CA GLY A 121 -9.63 2.80 16.15
C GLY A 121 -8.31 3.30 16.72
N THR A 122 -8.20 3.42 18.05
CA THR A 122 -6.93 3.74 18.74
C THR A 122 -5.82 2.75 18.45
N ALA A 123 -6.12 1.46 18.38
CA ALA A 123 -5.15 0.43 18.04
C ALA A 123 -4.74 0.50 16.56
N PHE A 124 -5.68 0.77 15.63
CA PHE A 124 -5.35 1.01 14.23
C PHE A 124 -4.45 2.24 14.04
N ALA A 125 -4.78 3.35 14.71
CA ALA A 125 -3.97 4.57 14.65
C ALA A 125 -2.55 4.33 15.20
N SER A 126 -2.43 3.54 16.26
CA SER A 126 -1.13 3.16 16.83
C SER A 126 -0.33 2.28 15.87
N GLU A 127 -0.97 1.30 15.22
CA GLU A 127 -0.34 0.43 14.23
C GLU A 127 0.22 1.24 13.04
N ILE A 128 -0.50 2.26 12.54
CA ILE A 128 -0.01 3.15 11.47
C ILE A 128 1.28 3.85 11.89
N GLN A 129 1.33 4.37 13.12
CA GLN A 129 2.51 5.07 13.63
C GLN A 129 3.69 4.14 13.81
N VAL A 130 3.46 2.98 14.41
CA VAL A 130 4.50 1.96 14.63
C VAL A 130 5.06 1.49 13.29
N PHE A 131 4.19 1.16 12.33
CA PHE A 131 4.59 0.78 10.98
C PHE A 131 5.46 1.85 10.32
N TYR A 132 4.98 3.10 10.28
CA TYR A 132 5.72 4.20 9.67
C TYR A 132 7.10 4.38 10.31
N GLN A 133 7.19 4.37 11.63
CA GLN A 133 8.45 4.55 12.36
C GLN A 133 9.43 3.41 12.07
N GLN A 134 8.97 2.17 12.10
CA GLN A 134 9.81 0.99 11.85
C GLN A 134 10.31 0.94 10.42
N GLU A 135 9.44 1.12 9.42
CA GLU A 135 9.82 1.08 8.00
C GLU A 135 10.72 2.27 7.62
N LYS A 136 10.47 3.46 8.19
CA LYS A 136 11.38 4.60 8.05
C LYS A 136 12.76 4.30 8.62
N ALA A 137 12.84 3.76 9.84
CA ALA A 137 14.11 3.39 10.46
C ALA A 137 14.86 2.32 9.63
N LYS A 138 14.16 1.30 9.10
CA LYS A 138 14.76 0.32 8.17
C LYS A 138 15.38 1.01 6.96
N SER A 139 14.68 1.99 6.38
CA SER A 139 15.21 2.76 5.24
C SER A 139 16.48 3.53 5.61
N GLU A 140 16.52 4.15 6.79
CA GLU A 140 17.67 4.93 7.29
C GLU A 140 18.88 4.02 7.55
N PHE A 141 18.69 2.86 8.20
CA PHE A 141 19.75 1.87 8.39
C PHE A 141 20.30 1.34 7.07
N ARG A 142 19.43 1.12 6.07
CA ARG A 142 19.83 0.62 4.76
C ARG A 142 20.78 1.58 4.02
N ILE A 143 20.55 2.89 4.16
CA ILE A 143 21.32 3.92 3.42
C ILE A 143 22.49 4.52 4.21
N MET A 144 22.65 4.17 5.50
CA MET A 144 23.61 4.78 6.43
C MET A 144 25.03 4.93 5.86
N ASN A 145 25.50 3.96 5.07
CA ASN A 145 26.85 3.95 4.51
C ASN A 145 27.00 4.74 3.19
N LYS A 146 25.96 5.42 2.72
CA LYS A 146 25.90 6.23 1.46
C LYS A 146 26.28 5.50 0.16
N LYS A 147 26.55 4.20 0.22
CA LYS A 147 26.89 3.34 -0.93
C LYS A 147 25.68 2.73 -1.61
N TYR A 148 24.51 2.83 -1.00
CA TYR A 148 23.32 2.10 -1.44
C TYR A 148 22.80 2.54 -2.81
N VAL A 149 23.04 3.81 -3.19
CA VAL A 149 22.79 4.31 -4.55
C VAL A 149 23.54 3.51 -5.62
N ALA A 150 24.78 3.09 -5.35
CA ALA A 150 25.55 2.27 -6.29
C ALA A 150 24.93 0.87 -6.45
N ILE A 151 24.45 0.28 -5.34
CA ILE A 151 23.76 -1.01 -5.35
C ILE A 151 22.48 -0.94 -6.19
N LEU A 152 21.65 0.09 -5.99
CA LEU A 152 20.42 0.29 -6.79
C LEU A 152 20.71 0.47 -8.29
N LYS A 153 21.83 1.11 -8.64
CA LYS A 153 22.26 1.24 -10.04
C LYS A 153 22.70 -0.10 -10.64
N GLU A 154 23.41 -0.93 -9.89
CA GLU A 154 23.77 -2.28 -10.34
C GLU A 154 22.54 -3.18 -10.47
N TYR A 155 21.57 -3.06 -9.57
CA TYR A 155 20.27 -3.73 -9.72
C TYR A 155 19.58 -3.31 -11.00
N LYS A 156 19.54 -2.00 -11.30
CA LYS A 156 18.91 -1.48 -12.51
C LYS A 156 19.57 -2.03 -13.77
N LYS A 157 20.90 -1.96 -13.83
CA LYS A 157 21.69 -2.55 -14.92
C LYS A 157 21.35 -4.02 -15.10
N THR A 158 21.27 -4.77 -14.00
CA THR A 158 20.91 -6.20 -14.04
C THR A 158 19.51 -6.42 -14.61
N LEU A 159 18.50 -5.65 -14.20
CA LEU A 159 17.14 -5.76 -14.75
C LEU A 159 17.03 -5.34 -16.23
N ASP A 160 17.93 -4.48 -16.69
CA ASP A 160 17.95 -3.95 -18.06
C ASP A 160 18.84 -4.77 -19.01
N ASN A 161 19.54 -5.79 -18.51
CA ASN A 161 20.49 -6.58 -19.30
C ASN A 161 19.86 -7.34 -20.47
N ASN A 162 18.58 -7.71 -20.40
CA ASN A 162 17.95 -8.53 -21.43
C ASN A 162 16.45 -8.22 -21.61
N ASN A 163 16.02 -8.20 -22.87
CA ASN A 163 14.64 -7.98 -23.27
C ASN A 163 13.85 -9.25 -23.59
N ASP A 164 14.46 -10.42 -23.45
CA ASP A 164 13.81 -11.72 -23.54
C ASP A 164 12.62 -11.85 -22.57
N GLU A 165 11.55 -12.47 -23.04
CA GLU A 165 10.28 -12.61 -22.31
C GLU A 165 10.42 -13.52 -21.09
N MET A 166 11.27 -14.53 -21.16
CA MET A 166 11.57 -15.47 -20.08
C MET A 166 12.61 -14.94 -19.09
N TYR A 167 13.26 -13.80 -19.41
CA TYR A 167 14.29 -13.20 -18.56
C TYR A 167 13.81 -12.92 -17.13
N TYR A 168 12.51 -12.65 -16.95
CA TYR A 168 11.88 -12.52 -15.63
C TYR A 168 12.23 -13.67 -14.70
N LEU A 169 12.23 -14.93 -15.19
CA LEU A 169 12.55 -16.10 -14.36
C LEU A 169 14.01 -16.08 -13.89
N THR A 170 14.93 -15.61 -14.73
CA THR A 170 16.35 -15.48 -14.39
C THR A 170 16.59 -14.44 -13.29
N VAL A 171 15.92 -13.29 -13.38
CA VAL A 171 16.10 -12.19 -12.41
C VAL A 171 15.09 -12.18 -11.27
N LYS A 172 14.19 -13.17 -11.20
CA LYS A 172 13.17 -13.27 -10.15
C LYS A 172 13.77 -13.15 -8.73
N PRO A 173 14.89 -13.80 -8.38
CA PRO A 173 15.48 -13.64 -7.05
C PRO A 173 15.84 -12.19 -6.72
N LEU A 174 16.37 -11.44 -7.71
CA LEU A 174 16.66 -10.02 -7.53
C LEU A 174 15.38 -9.19 -7.39
N ILE A 175 14.34 -9.50 -8.16
CA ILE A 175 13.03 -8.85 -8.04
C ILE A 175 12.46 -9.06 -6.62
N ASP A 176 12.58 -10.27 -6.07
CA ASP A 176 12.12 -10.58 -4.71
C ASP A 176 12.89 -9.74 -3.67
N VAL A 177 14.22 -9.56 -3.84
CA VAL A 177 15.02 -8.64 -3.01
C VAL A 177 14.49 -7.21 -3.10
N ILE A 178 14.33 -6.67 -4.31
CA ILE A 178 13.85 -5.29 -4.52
C ILE A 178 12.45 -5.09 -3.90
N ARG A 179 11.55 -6.06 -4.04
CA ARG A 179 10.21 -5.99 -3.45
C ARG A 179 10.23 -6.04 -1.93
N SER A 180 11.12 -6.82 -1.34
CA SER A 180 11.31 -6.87 0.12
C SER A 180 11.82 -5.53 0.70
N GLU A 181 12.43 -4.69 -0.14
CA GLU A 181 12.97 -3.39 0.23
C GLU A 181 11.99 -2.23 -0.03
N SER A 182 10.69 -2.51 -0.10
CA SER A 182 9.63 -1.50 -0.35
C SER A 182 9.54 -0.38 0.67
N TYR A 183 10.15 -0.54 1.84
CA TYR A 183 10.33 0.52 2.84
C TYR A 183 11.20 1.68 2.35
N LEU A 184 11.99 1.49 1.30
CA LEU A 184 12.75 2.57 0.66
C LEU A 184 11.87 3.67 0.07
N LYS A 185 10.57 3.41 -0.14
CA LYS A 185 9.58 4.44 -0.48
C LYS A 185 9.44 5.51 0.61
N LEU A 186 9.80 5.22 1.86
CA LEU A 186 9.81 6.15 3.00
C LEU A 186 11.15 6.85 3.25
N CYS A 187 12.18 6.50 2.48
CA CYS A 187 13.51 7.08 2.61
C CYS A 187 13.46 8.60 2.41
N GLN A 188 14.18 9.38 3.23
CA GLN A 188 14.18 10.84 3.10
C GLN A 188 15.11 11.32 1.98
N GLU A 189 16.06 10.49 1.51
CA GLU A 189 16.89 10.81 0.36
C GLU A 189 16.12 10.62 -0.95
N ALA A 190 15.67 11.74 -1.54
CA ALA A 190 14.87 11.75 -2.77
C ALA A 190 15.48 10.94 -3.93
N LYS A 191 16.82 10.97 -4.05
CA LYS A 191 17.54 10.20 -5.08
C LYS A 191 17.41 8.69 -4.90
N VAL A 192 17.48 8.20 -3.65
CA VAL A 192 17.30 6.77 -3.34
C VAL A 192 15.86 6.35 -3.65
N ARG A 193 14.89 7.15 -3.21
CA ARG A 193 13.47 6.93 -3.51
C ARG A 193 13.18 6.87 -5.01
N ALA A 194 13.69 7.84 -5.78
CA ALA A 194 13.47 7.89 -7.22
C ALA A 194 14.04 6.62 -7.91
N LEU A 195 15.27 6.23 -7.59
CA LEU A 195 15.87 5.01 -8.11
C LEU A 195 15.09 3.75 -7.71
N TYR A 196 14.60 3.67 -6.47
CA TYR A 196 13.77 2.56 -6.03
C TYR A 196 12.46 2.46 -6.80
N LEU A 197 11.77 3.59 -7.02
CA LEU A 197 10.52 3.62 -7.79
C LEU A 197 10.74 3.21 -9.25
N GLU A 198 11.84 3.65 -9.87
CA GLU A 198 12.25 3.19 -11.21
C GLU A 198 12.46 1.67 -11.26
N LEU A 199 13.17 1.11 -10.28
CA LEU A 199 13.38 -0.33 -10.16
C LEU A 199 12.06 -1.08 -9.99
N SER A 200 11.17 -0.61 -9.11
CA SER A 200 9.86 -1.22 -8.88
C SER A 200 9.04 -1.26 -10.17
N ALA A 201 8.97 -0.15 -10.91
CA ALA A 201 8.28 -0.08 -12.19
C ALA A 201 8.88 -1.02 -13.23
N ARG A 202 10.22 -1.17 -13.24
CA ARG A 202 10.91 -2.12 -14.12
C ARG A 202 10.59 -3.57 -13.76
N CYS A 203 10.55 -3.92 -12.48
CA CYS A 203 10.12 -5.24 -12.01
C CYS A 203 8.71 -5.59 -12.51
N ASP A 204 7.78 -4.63 -12.44
CA ASP A 204 6.40 -4.84 -12.90
C ASP A 204 6.33 -4.97 -14.42
N THR A 205 7.15 -4.21 -15.16
CA THR A 205 7.27 -4.33 -16.62
C THR A 205 7.76 -5.72 -17.03
N LEU A 206 8.80 -6.25 -16.36
CA LEU A 206 9.34 -7.58 -16.63
C LEU A 206 8.30 -8.67 -16.33
N TYR A 207 7.61 -8.57 -15.20
CA TYR A 207 6.53 -9.48 -14.84
C TYR A 207 5.41 -9.46 -15.87
N ASN A 208 4.93 -8.28 -16.27
CA ASN A 208 3.84 -8.14 -17.24
C ASN A 208 4.23 -8.72 -18.60
N ARG A 209 5.45 -8.46 -19.07
CA ARG A 209 5.97 -9.04 -20.32
C ARG A 209 5.96 -10.57 -20.28
N TYR A 210 6.50 -11.15 -19.20
CA TYR A 210 6.48 -12.59 -18.99
C TYR A 210 5.06 -13.15 -18.98
N MET A 211 4.14 -12.52 -18.22
CA MET A 211 2.75 -12.95 -18.14
C MET A 211 2.02 -12.86 -19.48
N THR A 212 2.36 -11.91 -20.35
CA THR A 212 1.80 -11.83 -21.71
C THR A 212 2.29 -12.98 -22.59
N ALA A 213 3.55 -13.39 -22.45
CA ALA A 213 4.13 -14.47 -23.26
C ALA A 213 3.63 -15.88 -22.88
N VAL A 214 3.27 -16.09 -21.61
CA VAL A 214 2.84 -17.41 -21.10
C VAL A 214 1.32 -17.58 -20.95
N ARG A 215 0.54 -16.56 -21.31
CA ARG A 215 -0.93 -16.61 -21.35
C ARG A 215 -1.42 -17.04 -22.73
#